data_AF-H1V0Y6-F1
#
_entry.id   AF-H1V0Y6-F1
#
_cell.length_a   1.000
_cell.length_b   1.000
_cell.length_c   1.000
_cell.angle_alpha   90.00
_cell.angle_beta   90.00
_cell.angle_gamma   90.00
#
_symmetry.space_group_name_H-M   'P 1'
#
loop_
_entity.id
_entity.type
_entity.pdbx_description
1 polymer ?
#
loop_
_entity_poly.entity_id
_entity_poly.type
_entity_poly.pdbx_seq_one_letter_code
_entity_poly.pdbx_strand_id
1 'polypeptide(L)'
;MAQVSSATLSPLANLTFKPIINDDLRPAPAAKPETFNPDKHLAFVNDPNRLTLQDLSLPEDVGISPVACSEPFPLFTQEAIQIMRQEIFTTEVWDNCLHSTQFAPCQLRGHCPKYAPFMDQAWNDPQTLAIISKIAGVDLIPNIQYEVGNINISIQNAVGDQKEVHAKSSDSNSVTKWHYDAFPFVCVVMMSDATNMVGGETALKTGTGEILKVRGPQMGSAVVLQGRYVEHQALAALGGTERITMITSFRPRDPCMKDDSVLTSIRPISEHSELYYQWVKYRVEVVQERMKVMLKDLEERHDAGSRTDIPAVKKLLAQQEEYINTTNREIVEDLEPLRAWEGN
;
A
#
# COMPACT_ATOMS: atom_id res chain seq x y z
N MET A 1 44.48 -25.68 -0.95
CA MET A 1 43.98 -24.69 0.01
C MET A 1 42.52 -24.44 -0.30
N ALA A 2 41.61 -24.89 0.56
CA ALA A 2 40.19 -24.63 0.38
C ALA A 2 39.93 -23.15 0.66
N GLN A 3 39.32 -22.45 -0.30
CA GLN A 3 38.79 -21.11 -0.08
C GLN A 3 37.73 -21.21 1.03
N VAL A 4 38.03 -20.62 2.17
CA VAL A 4 37.04 -20.37 3.22
C VAL A 4 36.05 -19.39 2.61
N SER A 5 34.86 -19.88 2.25
CA SER A 5 33.72 -19.04 1.92
C SER A 5 33.49 -18.13 3.14
N SER A 6 33.73 -16.84 2.98
CA SER A 6 33.32 -15.86 3.98
C SER A 6 31.80 -15.92 4.04
N ALA A 7 31.26 -16.47 5.13
CA ALA A 7 29.84 -16.43 5.38
C ALA A 7 29.43 -14.95 5.32
N THR A 8 28.64 -14.59 4.32
CA THR A 8 28.01 -13.27 4.22
C THR A 8 27.22 -13.08 5.51
N LEU A 9 27.56 -12.05 6.28
CA LEU A 9 26.85 -11.73 7.52
C LEU A 9 25.37 -11.48 7.18
N SER A 10 24.47 -12.04 7.99
CA SER A 10 23.02 -11.84 7.81
C SER A 10 22.68 -10.35 7.77
N PRO A 11 21.79 -9.90 6.88
CA PRO A 11 21.33 -8.51 6.83
C PRO A 11 20.82 -8.00 8.19
N LEU A 12 20.22 -8.91 8.98
CA LEU A 12 19.71 -8.62 10.32
C LEU A 12 20.81 -8.18 11.29
N ALA A 13 22.05 -8.65 11.12
CA ALA A 13 23.15 -8.32 12.02
C ALA A 13 23.60 -6.86 11.89
N ASN A 14 23.26 -6.20 10.77
CA ASN A 14 23.61 -4.81 10.50
C ASN A 14 22.52 -3.84 10.95
N LEU A 15 21.38 -4.34 11.48
CA LEU A 15 20.27 -3.51 11.91
C LEU A 15 20.54 -2.92 13.29
N THR A 16 20.20 -1.65 13.43
CA THR A 16 20.24 -0.93 14.71
C THR A 16 19.01 -1.16 15.57
N PHE A 17 17.98 -1.81 15.02
CA PHE A 17 16.74 -2.21 15.70
C PHE A 17 16.53 -3.72 15.58
N LYS A 18 15.64 -4.26 16.40
CA LYS A 18 15.30 -5.70 16.38
C LYS A 18 13.91 -5.91 15.78
N PRO A 19 13.79 -6.40 14.54
CA PRO A 19 12.50 -6.78 13.97
C PRO A 19 11.93 -7.97 14.76
N ILE A 20 10.61 -7.97 14.92
CA ILE A 20 9.87 -9.09 15.49
C ILE A 20 9.46 -9.97 14.31
N ILE A 21 10.22 -11.04 14.09
CA ILE A 21 10.01 -12.01 13.01
C ILE A 21 10.14 -13.42 13.56
N ASN A 22 9.31 -14.34 13.07
CA ASN A 22 9.37 -15.75 13.42
C ASN A 22 10.15 -16.61 12.41
N ASP A 23 10.29 -16.12 11.17
CA ASP A 23 11.02 -16.79 10.10
C ASP A 23 12.49 -16.36 10.08
N ASP A 24 13.39 -17.31 9.82
CA ASP A 24 14.80 -17.04 9.56
C ASP A 24 15.00 -16.53 8.13
N LEU A 25 15.95 -15.61 7.94
CA LEU A 25 16.39 -15.24 6.60
C LEU A 25 17.15 -16.40 5.95
N ARG A 26 16.78 -16.70 4.71
CA ARG A 26 17.40 -17.75 3.89
C ARG A 26 17.87 -17.19 2.55
N PRO A 27 18.83 -17.83 1.87
CA PRO A 27 19.10 -17.51 0.48
C PRO A 27 17.86 -17.72 -0.40
N ALA A 28 17.75 -16.98 -1.50
CA ALA A 28 16.69 -17.23 -2.47
C ALA A 28 16.72 -18.70 -2.95
N PRO A 29 15.54 -19.35 -3.07
CA PRO A 29 15.49 -20.74 -3.47
C PRO A 29 16.03 -20.92 -4.90
N ALA A 30 16.84 -21.97 -5.10
CA ALA A 30 17.32 -22.35 -6.43
C ALA A 30 16.21 -22.99 -7.31
N ALA A 31 15.12 -23.42 -6.69
CA ALA A 31 13.97 -23.98 -7.37
C ALA A 31 13.18 -22.89 -8.08
N LYS A 32 12.44 -23.27 -9.14
CA LYS A 32 11.56 -22.35 -9.86
C LYS A 32 10.48 -21.82 -8.89
N PRO A 33 10.17 -20.50 -8.90
CA PRO A 33 9.09 -19.94 -8.10
C PRO A 33 7.75 -20.61 -8.44
N GLU A 34 6.92 -20.83 -7.40
CA GLU A 34 5.52 -21.23 -7.59
C GLU A 34 4.80 -20.15 -8.41
N THR A 35 3.89 -20.58 -9.30
CA THR A 35 3.08 -19.66 -10.12
C THR A 35 1.76 -19.38 -9.41
N PHE A 36 1.31 -18.13 -9.42
CA PHE A 36 0.03 -17.80 -8.84
C PHE A 36 -1.11 -18.44 -9.64
N ASN A 37 -2.03 -19.12 -8.95
CA ASN A 37 -3.26 -19.65 -9.50
C ASN A 37 -4.43 -19.09 -8.69
N PRO A 38 -5.28 -18.23 -9.26
CA PRO A 38 -6.39 -17.62 -8.52
C PRO A 38 -7.36 -18.65 -7.94
N ASP A 39 -7.63 -19.76 -8.63
CA ASP A 39 -8.58 -20.80 -8.18
C ASP A 39 -8.08 -21.56 -6.93
N LYS A 40 -6.77 -21.52 -6.69
CA LYS A 40 -6.10 -22.19 -5.56
C LYS A 40 -5.71 -21.21 -4.45
N HIS A 41 -5.33 -20.00 -4.83
CA HIS A 41 -4.66 -19.05 -3.94
C HIS A 41 -5.56 -17.91 -3.46
N LEU A 42 -6.71 -17.68 -4.11
CA LEU A 42 -7.74 -16.78 -3.59
C LEU A 42 -8.70 -17.52 -2.66
N ALA A 43 -9.07 -16.85 -1.58
CA ALA A 43 -9.99 -17.33 -0.55
C ALA A 43 -11.29 -16.51 -0.49
N PHE A 44 -11.52 -15.61 -1.44
CA PHE A 44 -12.67 -14.73 -1.43
C PHE A 44 -13.96 -15.50 -1.72
N VAL A 45 -14.90 -15.45 -0.76
CA VAL A 45 -16.18 -16.17 -0.86
C VAL A 45 -17.38 -15.22 -0.90
N ASN A 46 -17.41 -14.25 0.02
CA ASN A 46 -18.56 -13.35 0.22
C ASN A 46 -18.11 -11.90 0.32
N ASP A 47 -18.97 -10.99 -0.09
CA ASP A 47 -18.74 -9.56 0.05
C ASP A 47 -18.73 -9.17 1.53
N PRO A 48 -17.69 -8.45 2.01
CA PRO A 48 -17.71 -7.89 3.35
C PRO A 48 -18.74 -6.77 3.47
N ASN A 49 -19.16 -6.46 4.69
CA ASN A 49 -19.80 -5.19 4.94
C ASN A 49 -18.82 -4.05 4.65
N ARG A 50 -19.37 -2.89 4.29
CA ARG A 50 -18.60 -1.70 3.92
C ARG A 50 -19.15 -0.51 4.67
N LEU A 51 -18.24 0.32 5.16
CA LEU A 51 -18.54 1.66 5.61
C LEU A 51 -18.41 2.61 4.43
N THR A 52 -19.40 3.47 4.26
CA THR A 52 -19.40 4.53 3.25
C THR A 52 -18.78 5.81 3.80
N LEU A 53 -18.44 6.75 2.93
CA LEU A 53 -18.05 8.10 3.33
C LEU A 53 -19.17 8.78 4.15
N GLN A 54 -20.43 8.53 3.78
CA GLN A 54 -21.60 9.04 4.49
C GLN A 54 -21.72 8.45 5.91
N ASP A 55 -21.44 7.15 6.10
CA ASP A 55 -21.40 6.53 7.42
C ASP A 55 -20.33 7.18 8.33
N LEU A 56 -19.25 7.70 7.72
CA LEU A 56 -18.21 8.47 8.41
C LEU A 56 -18.51 9.97 8.49
N SER A 57 -19.71 10.42 8.12
CA SER A 57 -20.07 11.84 8.06
C SER A 57 -19.12 12.70 7.21
N LEU A 58 -18.51 12.11 6.18
CA LEU A 58 -17.67 12.80 5.21
C LEU A 58 -18.48 13.17 3.95
N PRO A 59 -18.13 14.25 3.23
CA PRO A 59 -18.75 14.58 1.95
C PRO A 59 -18.58 13.45 0.93
N GLU A 60 -19.63 13.13 0.16
CA GLU A 60 -19.59 12.05 -0.84
C GLU A 60 -18.63 12.33 -2.01
N ASP A 61 -18.36 13.61 -2.29
CA ASP A 61 -17.49 14.07 -3.36
C ASP A 61 -16.02 14.23 -2.95
N VAL A 62 -15.68 13.93 -1.69
CA VAL A 62 -14.29 14.03 -1.21
C VAL A 62 -13.39 13.00 -1.89
N GLY A 63 -13.91 11.78 -2.05
CA GLY A 63 -13.19 10.63 -2.59
C GLY A 63 -13.48 10.34 -4.07
N ILE A 64 -13.15 9.12 -4.49
CA ILE A 64 -13.37 8.58 -5.84
C ILE A 64 -14.37 7.42 -5.86
N SER A 65 -14.89 7.06 -4.67
CA SER A 65 -15.88 6.01 -4.46
C SER A 65 -16.71 6.34 -3.20
N PRO A 66 -17.99 5.93 -3.12
CA PRO A 66 -18.76 6.03 -1.89
C PRO A 66 -18.21 5.15 -0.75
N VAL A 67 -17.44 4.10 -1.05
CA VAL A 67 -16.90 3.17 -0.04
C VAL A 67 -15.69 3.80 0.64
N ALA A 68 -15.78 4.00 1.96
CA ALA A 68 -14.68 4.47 2.78
C ALA A 68 -13.74 3.33 3.17
N CYS A 69 -14.30 2.23 3.70
CA CYS A 69 -13.53 1.10 4.23
C CYS A 69 -14.37 -0.19 4.19
N SER A 70 -13.74 -1.34 4.00
CA SER A 70 -14.38 -2.64 4.19
C SER A 70 -14.17 -3.19 5.59
N GLU A 71 -15.07 -4.03 6.07
CA GLU A 71 -14.71 -5.00 7.10
C GLU A 71 -13.65 -5.99 6.56
N PRO A 72 -12.88 -6.68 7.43
CA PRO A 72 -11.96 -7.71 6.99
C PRO A 72 -12.65 -8.83 6.21
N PHE A 73 -12.05 -9.26 5.11
CA PHE A 73 -12.52 -10.38 4.30
C PHE A 73 -11.36 -11.32 3.94
N PRO A 74 -11.59 -12.64 3.81
CA PRO A 74 -10.56 -13.55 3.31
C PRO A 74 -10.21 -13.20 1.86
N LEU A 75 -8.93 -12.95 1.59
CA LEU A 75 -8.45 -12.66 0.23
C LEU A 75 -7.56 -13.77 -0.29
N PHE A 76 -6.53 -14.15 0.49
CA PHE A 76 -5.56 -15.17 0.11
C PHE A 76 -5.69 -16.40 1.01
N THR A 77 -5.47 -17.59 0.44
CA THR A 77 -5.38 -18.83 1.23
C THR A 77 -4.14 -18.83 2.11
N GLN A 78 -4.14 -19.66 3.16
CA GLN A 78 -2.96 -19.82 4.03
C GLN A 78 -1.73 -20.28 3.23
N GLU A 79 -1.92 -21.14 2.24
CA GLU A 79 -0.85 -21.58 1.32
C GLU A 79 -0.26 -20.40 0.56
N ALA A 80 -1.09 -19.52 0.00
CA ALA A 80 -0.63 -18.33 -0.70
C ALA A 80 0.18 -17.42 0.24
N ILE A 81 -0.29 -17.19 1.47
CA ILE A 81 0.45 -16.39 2.45
C ILE A 81 1.80 -17.04 2.80
N GLN A 82 1.87 -18.36 2.92
CA GLN A 82 3.14 -19.06 3.16
C GLN A 82 4.13 -18.84 2.01
N ILE A 83 3.68 -18.90 0.75
CA ILE A 83 4.52 -18.62 -0.41
C ILE A 83 4.97 -17.15 -0.41
N MET A 84 4.07 -16.21 -0.12
CA MET A 84 4.41 -14.78 -0.04
C MET A 84 5.46 -14.52 1.06
N ARG A 85 5.27 -15.09 2.27
CA ARG A 85 6.28 -15.01 3.35
C ARG A 85 7.63 -15.56 2.89
N GLN A 86 7.61 -16.69 2.20
CA GLN A 86 8.80 -17.33 1.66
C GLN A 86 9.58 -16.46 0.66
N GLU A 87 8.94 -15.54 -0.06
CA GLU A 87 9.57 -14.58 -0.96
C GLU A 87 10.22 -13.41 -0.20
N ILE A 88 9.56 -12.88 0.84
CA ILE A 88 10.08 -11.71 1.59
C ILE A 88 11.15 -12.06 2.63
N PHE A 89 11.19 -13.30 3.11
CA PHE A 89 12.21 -13.77 4.07
C PHE A 89 13.46 -14.33 3.36
N THR A 90 13.89 -13.66 2.29
CA THR A 90 15.16 -13.95 1.64
C THR A 90 16.22 -12.91 1.98
N THR A 91 17.48 -13.32 2.03
CA THR A 91 18.63 -12.41 2.24
C THR A 91 18.63 -11.30 1.18
N GLU A 92 18.34 -11.64 -0.06
CA GLU A 92 18.31 -10.73 -1.20
C GLU A 92 17.25 -9.65 -1.05
N VAL A 93 16.05 -9.98 -0.57
CA VAL A 93 15.02 -8.97 -0.29
C VAL A 93 15.47 -8.03 0.82
N TRP A 94 16.00 -8.55 1.92
CA TRP A 94 16.40 -7.70 3.04
C TRP A 94 17.61 -6.82 2.73
N ASP A 95 18.53 -7.28 1.89
CA ASP A 95 19.69 -6.48 1.46
C ASP A 95 19.31 -5.35 0.49
N ASN A 96 18.30 -5.57 -0.36
CA ASN A 96 18.02 -4.66 -1.49
C ASN A 96 16.75 -3.83 -1.32
N CYS A 97 15.84 -4.24 -0.42
CA CYS A 97 14.49 -3.68 -0.34
C CYS A 97 14.14 -3.16 1.06
N LEU A 98 15.03 -3.28 2.03
CA LEU A 98 14.80 -2.76 3.37
C LEU A 98 14.96 -1.25 3.42
N HIS A 99 13.91 -0.57 3.90
CA HIS A 99 13.89 0.84 4.21
C HIS A 99 13.55 1.03 5.69
N SER A 100 14.27 1.95 6.33
CA SER A 100 14.12 2.27 7.75
C SER A 100 14.19 3.77 7.96
N THR A 101 13.14 4.33 8.56
CA THR A 101 13.11 5.73 9.00
C THR A 101 12.57 5.81 10.43
N GLN A 102 12.64 6.99 11.04
CA GLN A 102 12.11 7.22 12.39
C GLN A 102 10.61 6.89 12.51
N PHE A 103 9.83 7.06 11.45
CA PHE A 103 8.38 6.83 11.45
C PHE A 103 7.99 5.44 10.95
N ALA A 104 8.88 4.78 10.20
CA ALA A 104 8.68 3.47 9.62
C ALA A 104 9.99 2.67 9.74
N PRO A 105 10.22 2.03 10.90
CA PRO A 105 11.54 1.49 11.22
C PRO A 105 11.90 0.23 10.46
N CYS A 106 10.92 -0.54 9.96
CA CYS A 106 11.21 -1.76 9.22
C CYS A 106 10.16 -1.97 8.12
N GLN A 107 10.53 -1.61 6.89
CA GLN A 107 9.69 -1.82 5.72
C GLN A 107 10.46 -2.47 4.57
N LEU A 108 9.81 -3.39 3.86
CA LEU A 108 10.35 -3.94 2.61
C LEU A 108 9.54 -3.37 1.43
N ARG A 109 10.20 -2.66 0.50
CA ARG A 109 9.55 -2.00 -0.64
C ARG A 109 10.32 -2.27 -1.93
N GLY A 110 9.64 -2.19 -3.08
CA GLY A 110 10.27 -2.41 -4.39
C GLY A 110 10.79 -3.83 -4.65
N HIS A 111 10.30 -4.85 -3.94
CA HIS A 111 10.74 -6.24 -4.12
C HIS A 111 10.02 -6.96 -5.27
N CYS A 112 8.81 -6.52 -5.65
CA CYS A 112 8.08 -7.03 -6.80
C CYS A 112 8.52 -6.30 -8.09
N PRO A 113 8.67 -6.99 -9.24
CA PRO A 113 8.52 -8.44 -9.44
C PRO A 113 9.81 -9.22 -9.20
N LYS A 114 10.96 -8.53 -9.09
CA LYS A 114 12.29 -9.13 -9.20
C LYS A 114 12.55 -10.23 -8.16
N TYR A 115 12.17 -9.98 -6.91
CA TYR A 115 12.43 -10.88 -5.79
C TYR A 115 11.18 -11.63 -5.31
N ALA A 116 10.00 -11.16 -5.70
CA ALA A 116 8.72 -11.76 -5.31
C ALA A 116 7.75 -11.91 -6.50
N PRO A 117 8.08 -12.78 -7.47
CA PRO A 117 7.26 -12.99 -8.66
C PRO A 117 5.87 -13.59 -8.38
N PHE A 118 5.68 -14.35 -7.31
CA PHE A 118 4.37 -14.86 -6.92
C PHE A 118 3.48 -13.73 -6.39
N MET A 119 3.99 -12.87 -5.51
CA MET A 119 3.27 -11.67 -5.07
C MET A 119 2.92 -10.73 -6.22
N ASP A 120 3.86 -10.51 -7.14
CA ASP A 120 3.61 -9.71 -8.33
C ASP A 120 2.45 -10.25 -9.18
N GLN A 121 2.46 -11.56 -9.47
CA GLN A 121 1.36 -12.20 -10.18
C GLN A 121 0.05 -12.12 -9.40
N ALA A 122 0.08 -12.35 -8.09
CA ALA A 122 -1.11 -12.31 -7.24
C ALA A 122 -1.79 -10.94 -7.27
N TRP A 123 -1.02 -9.86 -7.19
CA TRP A 123 -1.56 -8.49 -7.17
C TRP A 123 -1.93 -7.93 -8.54
N ASN A 124 -1.38 -8.49 -9.63
CA ASN A 124 -1.73 -8.11 -11.00
C ASN A 124 -2.76 -9.06 -11.65
N ASP A 125 -3.14 -10.16 -10.98
CA ASP A 125 -4.11 -11.11 -11.50
C ASP A 125 -5.49 -10.47 -11.68
N PRO A 126 -6.17 -10.66 -12.84
CA PRO A 126 -7.48 -10.07 -13.09
C PRO A 126 -8.56 -10.45 -12.06
N GLN A 127 -8.52 -11.65 -11.47
CA GLN A 127 -9.50 -12.04 -10.45
C GLN A 127 -9.26 -11.30 -9.14
N THR A 128 -7.99 -11.15 -8.72
CA THR A 128 -7.63 -10.31 -7.57
C THR A 128 -8.11 -8.88 -7.77
N LEU A 129 -7.81 -8.28 -8.91
CA LEU A 129 -8.22 -6.90 -9.22
C LEU A 129 -9.75 -6.74 -9.28
N ALA A 130 -10.47 -7.73 -9.80
CA ALA A 130 -11.92 -7.73 -9.81
C ALA A 130 -12.51 -7.75 -8.40
N ILE A 131 -11.94 -8.55 -7.48
CA ILE A 131 -12.37 -8.60 -6.07
C ILE A 131 -12.13 -7.24 -5.40
N ILE A 132 -10.92 -6.69 -5.52
CA ILE A 132 -10.57 -5.40 -4.90
C ILE A 132 -11.45 -4.28 -5.45
N SER A 133 -11.63 -4.22 -6.76
CA SER A 133 -12.48 -3.21 -7.42
C SER A 133 -13.94 -3.31 -6.99
N LYS A 134 -14.47 -4.54 -6.89
CA LYS A 134 -15.84 -4.79 -6.42
C LYS A 134 -16.03 -4.31 -4.98
N ILE A 135 -15.06 -4.56 -4.10
CA ILE A 135 -15.14 -4.14 -2.70
C ILE A 135 -14.98 -2.62 -2.60
N ALA A 136 -14.05 -2.04 -3.35
CA ALA A 136 -13.81 -0.60 -3.39
C ALA A 136 -14.97 0.18 -4.03
N GLY A 137 -15.83 -0.45 -4.83
CA GLY A 137 -16.93 0.23 -5.53
C GLY A 137 -16.46 1.07 -6.73
N VAL A 138 -15.23 0.87 -7.19
CA VAL A 138 -14.61 1.56 -8.32
C VAL A 138 -13.57 0.64 -8.97
N ASP A 139 -13.38 0.72 -10.29
CA ASP A 139 -12.38 -0.08 -11.01
C ASP A 139 -10.96 0.41 -10.68
N LEU A 140 -10.18 -0.47 -10.06
CA LEU A 140 -8.86 -0.18 -9.53
C LEU A 140 -7.78 -1.04 -10.20
N ILE A 141 -6.59 -0.43 -10.31
CA ILE A 141 -5.34 -1.10 -10.66
C ILE A 141 -4.25 -0.71 -9.65
N PRO A 142 -3.20 -1.54 -9.48
CA PRO A 142 -2.06 -1.17 -8.67
C PRO A 142 -1.50 0.17 -9.16
N ASN A 143 -1.11 1.04 -8.24
CA ASN A 143 -0.74 2.42 -8.57
C ASN A 143 0.58 2.48 -9.36
N ILE A 144 1.66 2.09 -8.70
CA ILE A 144 2.99 1.89 -9.25
C ILE A 144 3.54 0.56 -8.72
N GLN A 145 4.40 -0.08 -9.51
CA GLN A 145 4.99 -1.37 -9.18
C GLN A 145 5.78 -1.34 -7.86
N TYR A 146 6.41 -0.21 -7.54
CA TYR A 146 7.18 0.02 -6.31
C TYR A 146 6.34 -0.20 -5.05
N GLU A 147 5.02 0.00 -5.17
CA GLU A 147 4.04 -0.03 -4.09
C GLU A 147 3.21 -1.32 -4.07
N VAL A 148 3.60 -2.30 -4.89
CA VAL A 148 2.99 -3.63 -4.89
C VAL A 148 3.60 -4.45 -3.77
N GLY A 149 2.74 -4.87 -2.83
CA GLY A 149 3.12 -5.81 -1.77
C GLY A 149 4.05 -5.24 -0.71
N ASN A 150 4.12 -3.93 -0.49
CA ASN A 150 4.92 -3.30 0.56
C ASN A 150 4.72 -3.99 1.92
N ILE A 151 5.81 -4.35 2.58
CA ILE A 151 5.75 -5.07 3.86
C ILE A 151 6.07 -4.12 5.00
N ASN A 152 5.23 -4.12 6.03
CA ASN A 152 5.55 -3.51 7.33
C ASN A 152 5.81 -4.61 8.36
N ILE A 153 6.92 -4.50 9.09
CA ILE A 153 7.31 -5.43 10.15
C ILE A 153 7.41 -4.68 11.47
N SER A 154 6.80 -5.22 12.54
CA SER A 154 6.92 -4.64 13.88
C SER A 154 8.32 -4.83 14.49
N ILE A 155 8.73 -3.92 15.38
CA ILE A 155 10.04 -3.96 16.06
C ILE A 155 9.90 -4.02 17.58
N GLN A 156 10.88 -4.61 18.28
CA GLN A 156 10.82 -4.86 19.74
C GLN A 156 10.76 -3.58 20.61
N ASN A 157 11.02 -2.40 20.05
CA ASN A 157 10.98 -1.12 20.79
C ASN A 157 9.61 -0.41 20.74
N ALA A 158 8.63 -0.94 20.02
CA ALA A 158 7.23 -0.47 20.11
C ALA A 158 6.45 -1.11 21.28
N VAL A 159 7.11 -2.00 22.04
CA VAL A 159 6.56 -2.76 23.18
C VAL A 159 7.16 -2.29 24.51
N GLY A 160 7.97 -1.23 24.49
CA GLY A 160 8.58 -0.60 25.65
C GLY A 160 7.61 0.25 26.46
N ASP A 161 6.52 -0.34 26.96
CA ASP A 161 5.87 0.13 28.19
C ASP A 161 5.02 -0.95 28.86
N GLN A 162 5.45 -2.21 28.80
CA GLN A 162 4.78 -3.34 29.48
C GLN A 162 4.78 -3.26 31.02
N LYS A 163 5.28 -2.17 31.64
CA LYS A 163 5.19 -1.94 33.10
C LYS A 163 4.25 -0.81 33.52
N GLU A 164 3.72 0.00 32.59
CA GLU A 164 2.70 1.04 32.88
C GLU A 164 1.31 0.74 32.26
N VAL A 165 1.13 -0.42 31.62
CA VAL A 165 -0.14 -0.82 30.94
C VAL A 165 -1.35 -0.93 31.88
N HIS A 166 -1.15 -0.91 33.20
CA HIS A 166 -2.25 -0.95 34.16
C HIS A 166 -2.87 0.40 34.54
N ALA A 167 -2.37 1.53 34.02
CA ALA A 167 -2.90 2.83 34.44
C ALA A 167 -2.78 3.92 33.36
N LYS A 168 -3.57 3.83 32.28
CA LYS A 168 -4.15 5.00 31.56
C LYS A 168 -5.03 4.54 30.39
N SER A 169 -6.33 4.76 30.55
CA SER A 169 -7.29 4.81 29.44
C SER A 169 -7.15 6.16 28.71
N SER A 170 -6.17 6.29 27.82
CA SER A 170 -6.04 7.46 26.94
C SER A 170 -5.14 7.13 25.74
N ASP A 171 -5.69 7.18 24.52
CA ASP A 171 -5.13 7.54 23.20
C ASP A 171 -3.61 7.42 22.85
N SER A 172 -2.77 6.74 23.63
CA SER A 172 -1.30 6.71 23.45
C SER A 172 -0.75 5.43 22.82
N ASN A 173 -1.61 4.45 22.47
CA ASN A 173 -1.18 3.12 22.02
C ASN A 173 -1.36 2.94 20.50
N SER A 174 -0.71 3.80 19.71
CA SER A 174 -0.80 3.78 18.24
C SER A 174 0.48 3.29 17.56
N VAL A 175 0.35 2.49 16.49
CA VAL A 175 1.47 2.01 15.66
C VAL A 175 1.88 3.05 14.62
N THR A 176 0.92 3.77 14.05
CA THR A 176 1.16 4.89 13.13
C THR A 176 0.70 6.20 13.78
N LYS A 177 1.04 7.34 13.19
CA LYS A 177 0.35 8.61 13.51
C LYS A 177 -0.96 8.70 12.72
N TRP A 178 -1.85 9.63 13.09
CA TRP A 178 -2.97 10.01 12.23
C TRP A 178 -2.44 10.54 10.91
N HIS A 179 -2.95 10.01 9.80
CA HIS A 179 -2.49 10.38 8.47
C HIS A 179 -3.54 10.08 7.40
N TYR A 180 -3.26 10.59 6.20
CA TYR A 180 -3.85 10.13 4.95
C TYR A 180 -2.78 9.37 4.17
N ASP A 181 -3.21 8.37 3.41
CA ASP A 181 -2.31 7.65 2.53
C ASP A 181 -1.82 8.53 1.37
N ALA A 182 -0.73 8.07 0.75
CA ALA A 182 -0.21 8.63 -0.49
C ALA A 182 -1.18 8.44 -1.67
N PHE A 183 -1.92 7.34 -1.70
CA PHE A 183 -2.68 6.88 -2.87
C PHE A 183 -4.16 6.70 -2.57
N PRO A 184 -5.06 6.84 -3.58
CA PRO A 184 -6.51 6.82 -3.39
C PRO A 184 -7.01 5.65 -2.54
N PHE A 185 -6.56 4.45 -2.87
CA PHE A 185 -6.94 3.22 -2.20
C PHE A 185 -5.74 2.40 -1.77
N VAL A 186 -5.95 1.62 -0.73
CA VAL A 186 -5.01 0.63 -0.23
C VAL A 186 -5.73 -0.68 0.09
N CYS A 187 -5.08 -1.80 -0.19
CA CYS A 187 -5.46 -3.11 0.33
C CYS A 187 -4.40 -3.58 1.32
N VAL A 188 -4.79 -3.80 2.57
CA VAL A 188 -3.90 -4.25 3.65
C VAL A 188 -4.23 -5.69 3.98
N VAL A 189 -3.25 -6.58 3.81
CA VAL A 189 -3.35 -8.02 4.08
C VAL A 189 -2.53 -8.35 5.32
N MET A 190 -3.11 -9.10 6.26
CA MET A 190 -2.35 -9.62 7.41
C MET A 190 -1.57 -10.87 7.00
N MET A 191 -0.26 -10.87 7.22
CA MET A 191 0.62 -12.01 6.91
C MET A 191 1.02 -12.81 8.15
N SER A 192 0.90 -12.24 9.34
CA SER A 192 1.16 -12.95 10.61
C SER A 192 -0.10 -13.63 11.12
N ASP A 193 0.10 -14.70 11.91
CA ASP A 193 -0.99 -15.28 12.68
C ASP A 193 -1.45 -14.29 13.76
N ALA A 194 -2.66 -13.76 13.58
CA ALA A 194 -3.28 -12.79 14.45
C ALA A 194 -4.35 -13.41 15.39
N THR A 195 -4.39 -14.74 15.52
CA THR A 195 -5.42 -15.46 16.30
C THR A 195 -5.47 -15.02 17.76
N ASN A 196 -4.30 -14.79 18.36
CA ASN A 196 -4.17 -14.37 19.77
C ASN A 196 -3.98 -12.85 19.93
N MET A 197 -4.06 -12.07 18.84
CA MET A 197 -3.89 -10.64 18.88
C MET A 197 -5.18 -9.97 19.36
N VAL A 198 -5.07 -9.16 20.42
CA VAL A 198 -6.15 -8.30 20.92
C VAL A 198 -5.80 -6.85 20.63
N GLY A 199 -6.72 -6.11 20.02
CA GLY A 199 -6.47 -4.78 19.48
C GLY A 199 -5.99 -4.81 18.03
N GLY A 200 -5.22 -3.82 17.60
CA GLY A 200 -4.72 -3.73 16.23
C GLY A 200 -5.74 -3.21 15.22
N GLU A 201 -6.85 -2.62 15.71
CA GLU A 201 -7.87 -2.00 14.87
C GLU A 201 -7.31 -0.83 14.07
N THR A 202 -7.97 -0.53 12.95
CA THR A 202 -7.79 0.73 12.24
C THR A 202 -8.79 1.73 12.81
N ALA A 203 -8.28 2.78 13.44
CA ALA A 203 -9.08 3.92 13.85
C ALA A 203 -9.30 4.85 12.64
N LEU A 204 -10.56 5.18 12.37
CA LEU A 204 -10.99 6.09 11.32
C LEU A 204 -11.58 7.34 11.97
N LYS A 205 -11.16 8.51 11.53
CA LYS A 205 -11.72 9.78 12.00
C LYS A 205 -12.88 10.18 11.11
N THR A 206 -14.03 10.40 11.73
CA THR A 206 -15.26 10.84 11.04
C THR A 206 -15.25 12.35 10.81
N GLY A 207 -16.12 12.84 9.92
CA GLY A 207 -16.30 14.27 9.68
C GLY A 207 -16.85 15.05 10.87
N THR A 208 -17.42 14.38 11.88
CA THR A 208 -17.82 15.00 13.16
C THR A 208 -16.67 15.07 14.16
N GLY A 209 -15.53 14.44 13.88
CA GLY A 209 -14.37 14.33 14.77
C GLY A 209 -14.41 13.10 15.70
N GLU A 210 -15.47 12.29 15.65
CA GLU A 210 -15.53 11.02 16.37
C GLU A 210 -14.60 9.97 15.75
N ILE A 211 -14.16 9.01 16.56
CA ILE A 211 -13.28 7.92 16.14
C ILE A 211 -14.06 6.61 16.06
N LEU A 212 -14.13 6.03 14.86
CA LEU A 212 -14.69 4.71 14.61
C LEU A 212 -13.55 3.70 14.49
N LYS A 213 -13.64 2.56 15.17
CA LYS A 213 -12.62 1.49 15.09
C LYS A 213 -13.12 0.35 14.23
N VAL A 214 -12.36 0.00 13.20
CA VAL A 214 -12.63 -1.17 12.34
C VAL A 214 -11.68 -2.28 12.72
N ARG A 215 -12.22 -3.49 12.89
CA ARG A 215 -11.44 -4.68 13.24
C ARG A 215 -10.33 -4.91 12.23
N GLY A 216 -9.13 -5.23 12.71
CA GLY A 216 -7.99 -5.59 11.87
C GLY A 216 -8.15 -6.98 11.22
N PRO A 217 -7.49 -7.23 10.08
CA PRO A 217 -7.53 -8.53 9.40
C PRO A 217 -6.81 -9.64 10.17
N GLN A 218 -7.30 -10.87 9.99
CA GLN A 218 -6.61 -12.11 10.36
C GLN A 218 -5.70 -12.58 9.23
N MET A 219 -4.78 -13.51 9.49
CA MET A 219 -3.85 -14.03 8.46
C MET A 219 -4.58 -14.42 7.17
N GLY A 220 -4.13 -13.90 6.03
CA GLY A 220 -4.75 -14.13 4.71
C GLY A 220 -5.97 -13.26 4.41
N SER A 221 -6.56 -12.63 5.43
CA SER A 221 -7.62 -11.64 5.24
C SER A 221 -7.05 -10.26 4.91
N ALA A 222 -7.89 -9.47 4.25
CA ALA A 222 -7.58 -8.15 3.78
C ALA A 222 -8.63 -7.12 4.24
N VAL A 223 -8.23 -5.85 4.24
CA VAL A 223 -9.12 -4.68 4.33
C VAL A 223 -8.81 -3.76 3.15
N VAL A 224 -9.86 -3.23 2.52
CA VAL A 224 -9.74 -2.17 1.51
C VAL A 224 -10.15 -0.85 2.13
N LEU A 225 -9.29 0.16 2.01
CA LEU A 225 -9.49 1.48 2.59
C LEU A 225 -9.22 2.56 1.55
N GLN A 226 -10.10 3.56 1.51
CA GLN A 226 -9.95 4.77 0.70
C GLN A 226 -9.03 5.78 1.43
N GLY A 227 -7.79 5.36 1.68
CA GLY A 227 -6.91 5.97 2.68
C GLY A 227 -6.44 7.39 2.36
N ARG A 228 -6.47 7.82 1.09
CA ARG A 228 -6.16 9.22 0.73
C ARG A 228 -7.18 10.22 1.26
N TYR A 229 -8.40 9.76 1.52
CA TYR A 229 -9.56 10.60 1.80
C TYR A 229 -10.14 10.39 3.20
N VAL A 230 -9.70 9.35 3.91
CA VAL A 230 -10.12 9.04 5.27
C VAL A 230 -8.90 9.14 6.20
N GLU A 231 -8.92 10.09 7.13
CA GLU A 231 -7.85 10.23 8.13
C GLU A 231 -7.90 9.01 9.07
N HIS A 232 -6.79 8.30 9.17
CA HIS A 232 -6.77 7.03 9.89
C HIS A 232 -5.46 6.77 10.63
N GLN A 233 -5.51 5.78 11.52
CA GLN A 233 -4.38 5.36 12.34
C GLN A 233 -4.49 3.87 12.68
N ALA A 234 -3.38 3.14 12.59
CA ALA A 234 -3.31 1.77 13.08
C ALA A 234 -3.04 1.76 14.59
N LEU A 235 -3.86 1.04 15.35
CA LEU A 235 -3.69 0.87 16.79
C LEU A 235 -2.73 -0.28 17.12
N ALA A 236 -2.13 -0.23 18.31
CA ALA A 236 -1.29 -1.33 18.79
C ALA A 236 -2.16 -2.56 19.12
N ALA A 237 -1.54 -3.74 18.97
CA ALA A 237 -2.13 -5.00 19.36
C ALA A 237 -1.27 -5.65 20.46
N LEU A 238 -1.92 -6.32 21.40
CA LEU A 238 -1.30 -7.11 22.46
C LEU A 238 -1.44 -8.60 22.15
N GLY A 239 -0.52 -9.42 22.67
CA GLY A 239 -0.62 -10.89 22.59
C GLY A 239 -0.12 -11.52 21.28
N GLY A 240 0.33 -10.72 20.30
CA GLY A 240 0.98 -11.24 19.09
C GLY A 240 2.47 -11.49 19.29
N THR A 241 2.98 -12.61 18.75
CA THR A 241 4.42 -12.89 18.67
C THR A 241 5.09 -12.17 17.49
N GLU A 242 4.32 -11.75 16.49
CA GLU A 242 4.77 -11.13 15.24
C GLU A 242 3.62 -10.31 14.65
N ARG A 243 3.90 -9.19 13.97
CA ARG A 243 2.89 -8.46 13.18
C ARG A 243 3.49 -7.97 11.87
N ILE A 244 3.15 -8.67 10.79
CA ILE A 244 3.56 -8.40 9.43
C ILE A 244 2.32 -8.14 8.59
N THR A 245 2.30 -7.00 7.92
CA THR A 245 1.24 -6.63 6.98
C THR A 245 1.83 -6.39 5.61
N MET A 246 1.16 -6.91 4.58
CA MET A 246 1.43 -6.61 3.18
C MET A 246 0.42 -5.59 2.67
N ILE A 247 0.92 -4.57 1.98
CA ILE A 247 0.14 -3.41 1.55
C ILE A 247 0.33 -3.20 0.06
N THR A 248 -0.77 -3.14 -0.69
CA THR A 248 -0.75 -2.73 -2.10
C THR A 248 -1.60 -1.49 -2.27
N SER A 249 -1.05 -0.47 -2.93
CA SER A 249 -1.74 0.78 -3.22
C SER A 249 -2.34 0.79 -4.62
N PHE A 250 -3.50 1.43 -4.75
CA PHE A 250 -4.33 1.40 -5.96
C PHE A 250 -4.72 2.80 -6.44
N ARG A 251 -4.96 2.91 -7.74
CA ARG A 251 -5.53 4.07 -8.42
C ARG A 251 -6.69 3.65 -9.32
N PRO A 252 -7.60 4.58 -9.70
CA PRO A 252 -8.63 4.25 -10.66
C PRO A 252 -8.00 3.83 -12.00
N ARG A 253 -8.61 2.84 -12.65
CA ARG A 253 -8.22 2.43 -14.01
C ARG A 253 -8.56 3.50 -15.04
N ASP A 254 -9.72 4.12 -14.89
CA ASP A 254 -10.16 5.20 -15.78
C ASP A 254 -9.23 6.41 -15.61
N PRO A 255 -8.47 6.79 -16.66
CA PRO A 255 -7.57 7.92 -16.58
C PRO A 255 -8.31 9.24 -16.34
N CYS A 256 -9.58 9.37 -16.72
CA CYS A 256 -10.38 10.58 -16.55
C CYS A 256 -10.94 10.76 -15.13
N MET A 257 -10.86 9.73 -14.27
CA MET A 257 -11.21 9.87 -12.86
C MET A 257 -10.19 10.70 -12.09
N LYS A 258 -10.64 11.24 -10.96
CA LYS A 258 -9.79 11.97 -10.01
C LYS A 258 -8.68 11.04 -9.50
N ASP A 259 -7.46 11.58 -9.42
CA ASP A 259 -6.30 10.89 -8.86
C ASP A 259 -5.47 11.91 -8.06
N ASP A 260 -5.72 11.94 -6.74
CA ASP A 260 -5.03 12.82 -5.79
C ASP A 260 -3.82 12.14 -5.14
N SER A 261 -3.21 11.17 -5.86
CA SER A 261 -1.95 10.56 -5.43
C SER A 261 -0.88 11.62 -5.14
N VAL A 262 -0.08 11.38 -4.12
CA VAL A 262 1.07 12.22 -3.73
C VAL A 262 2.23 11.34 -3.27
N LEU A 263 3.45 11.86 -3.26
CA LEU A 263 4.65 11.14 -2.83
C LEU A 263 5.13 11.53 -1.43
N THR A 264 4.59 12.60 -0.83
CA THR A 264 5.07 13.19 0.43
C THR A 264 5.33 12.17 1.55
N SER A 265 4.45 11.19 1.77
CA SER A 265 4.60 10.21 2.86
C SER A 265 5.47 9.00 2.50
N ILE A 266 5.65 8.70 1.21
CA ILE A 266 6.41 7.52 0.75
C ILE A 266 7.81 7.86 0.24
N ARG A 267 8.03 9.10 -0.21
CA ARG A 267 9.34 9.58 -0.67
C ARG A 267 10.43 9.37 0.37
N PRO A 268 10.25 9.72 1.67
CA PRO A 268 11.31 9.54 2.67
C PRO A 268 11.70 8.08 2.95
N ILE A 269 10.88 7.12 2.52
CA ILE A 269 11.01 5.68 2.79
C ILE A 269 11.19 4.87 1.51
N SER A 270 11.64 5.50 0.41
CA SER A 270 11.77 4.88 -0.90
C SER A 270 13.11 5.21 -1.55
N GLU A 271 13.55 4.37 -2.49
CA GLU A 271 14.62 4.71 -3.40
C GLU A 271 14.10 5.73 -4.42
N HIS A 272 14.65 6.94 -4.41
CA HIS A 272 14.11 8.08 -5.15
C HIS A 272 14.13 7.88 -6.67
N SER A 273 15.19 7.29 -7.24
CA SER A 273 15.29 7.13 -8.70
C SER A 273 14.19 6.22 -9.23
N GLU A 274 13.96 5.09 -8.58
CA GLU A 274 12.93 4.11 -8.93
C GLU A 274 11.54 4.67 -8.68
N LEU A 275 11.32 5.31 -7.51
CA LEU A 275 10.05 5.94 -7.19
C LEU A 275 9.67 7.00 -8.23
N TYR A 276 10.59 7.91 -8.57
CA TYR A 276 10.33 8.99 -9.53
C TYR A 276 10.21 8.49 -10.96
N TYR A 277 11.00 7.48 -11.36
CA TYR A 277 10.83 6.83 -12.66
C TYR A 277 9.41 6.30 -12.82
N GLN A 278 8.93 5.51 -11.85
CA GLN A 278 7.59 4.93 -11.93
C GLN A 278 6.49 5.98 -11.81
N TRP A 279 6.64 6.96 -10.91
CA TRP A 279 5.74 8.10 -10.76
C TRP A 279 5.57 8.87 -12.07
N VAL A 280 6.67 9.35 -12.65
CA VAL A 280 6.63 10.11 -13.89
C VAL A 280 6.04 9.29 -15.01
N LYS A 281 6.46 8.01 -15.14
CA LYS A 281 5.97 7.12 -16.18
C LYS A 281 4.43 7.01 -16.15
N TYR A 282 3.84 6.63 -15.01
CA TYR A 282 2.39 6.42 -14.98
C TYR A 282 1.61 7.74 -15.12
N ARG A 283 2.11 8.85 -14.56
CA ARG A 283 1.45 10.16 -14.69
C ARG A 283 1.45 10.61 -16.15
N VAL A 284 2.55 10.40 -16.88
CA VAL A 284 2.64 10.67 -18.33
C VAL A 284 1.68 9.78 -19.12
N GLU A 285 1.61 8.48 -18.82
CA GLU A 285 0.66 7.56 -19.47
C GLU A 285 -0.80 8.02 -19.27
N VAL A 286 -1.18 8.48 -18.06
CA VAL A 286 -2.51 9.03 -17.81
C VAL A 286 -2.78 10.29 -18.65
N VAL A 287 -1.81 11.21 -18.75
CA VAL A 287 -1.96 12.40 -19.60
C VAL A 287 -2.11 11.99 -21.07
N GLN A 288 -1.34 11.01 -21.55
CA GLN A 288 -1.48 10.51 -22.92
C GLN A 288 -2.89 9.99 -23.20
N GLU A 289 -3.46 9.18 -22.30
CA GLU A 289 -4.82 8.66 -22.47
C GLU A 289 -5.88 9.76 -22.38
N ARG A 290 -5.74 10.72 -21.45
CA ARG A 290 -6.63 11.89 -21.36
C ARG A 290 -6.61 12.72 -22.64
N MET A 291 -5.44 12.93 -23.24
CA MET A 291 -5.31 13.66 -24.52
C MET A 291 -5.92 12.89 -25.69
N LYS A 292 -5.79 11.55 -25.73
CA LYS A 292 -6.48 10.72 -26.73
C LYS A 292 -8.00 10.84 -26.60
N VAL A 293 -8.54 10.78 -25.39
CA VAL A 293 -9.98 10.96 -25.12
C VAL A 293 -10.45 12.34 -25.58
N MET A 294 -9.70 13.39 -25.22
CA MET A 294 -10.02 14.76 -25.62
C MET A 294 -9.99 14.94 -27.15
N LEU A 295 -8.99 14.38 -27.84
CA LEU A 295 -8.89 14.46 -29.29
C LEU A 295 -10.07 13.74 -29.97
N LYS A 296 -10.36 12.52 -29.53
CA LYS A 296 -11.48 11.73 -30.06
C LYS A 296 -12.82 12.48 -29.91
N ASP A 297 -13.08 13.05 -28.73
CA ASP A 297 -14.30 13.80 -28.47
C ASP A 297 -14.41 15.07 -29.35
N LEU A 298 -13.29 15.76 -29.59
CA LEU A 298 -13.24 16.91 -30.51
C LEU A 298 -13.56 16.51 -31.95
N GLU A 299 -12.96 15.42 -32.43
CA GLU A 299 -13.19 14.88 -33.78
C GLU A 299 -14.65 14.43 -33.97
N GLU A 300 -15.17 13.61 -33.06
CA GLU A 300 -16.55 13.10 -33.13
C GLU A 300 -17.58 14.24 -33.13
N ARG A 301 -17.38 15.28 -32.31
CA ARG A 301 -18.26 16.46 -32.30
C ARG A 301 -18.15 17.28 -33.58
N HIS A 302 -16.95 17.46 -34.10
CA HIS A 302 -16.73 18.17 -35.35
C HIS A 302 -17.41 17.48 -36.53
N ASP A 303 -17.22 16.17 -36.66
CA ASP A 303 -17.80 15.35 -37.72
C ASP A 303 -19.33 15.31 -37.63
N ALA A 304 -19.89 15.40 -36.42
CA ALA A 304 -21.32 15.57 -36.18
C ALA A 304 -21.86 16.99 -36.48
N GLY A 305 -21.01 17.92 -36.93
CA GLY A 305 -21.38 19.31 -37.22
C GLY A 305 -21.65 20.17 -35.98
N SER A 306 -21.26 19.69 -34.79
CA SER A 306 -21.42 20.44 -33.55
C SER A 306 -20.42 21.58 -33.46
N ARG A 307 -20.82 22.70 -32.84
CA ARG A 307 -19.87 23.77 -32.49
C ARG A 307 -18.92 23.28 -31.41
N THR A 308 -17.65 23.70 -31.47
CA THR A 308 -16.67 23.40 -30.44
C THR A 308 -17.12 23.97 -29.08
N ASP A 309 -17.20 23.12 -28.06
CA ASP A 309 -17.50 23.52 -26.69
C ASP A 309 -16.26 24.11 -26.02
N ILE A 310 -16.04 25.41 -26.24
CA ILE A 310 -14.88 26.14 -25.70
C ILE A 310 -14.79 26.04 -24.16
N PRO A 311 -15.88 26.21 -23.38
CA PRO A 311 -15.84 25.97 -21.94
C PRO A 311 -15.36 24.57 -21.55
N ALA A 312 -15.88 23.51 -22.18
CA ALA A 312 -15.46 22.14 -21.89
C ALA A 312 -13.97 21.91 -22.22
N VAL A 313 -13.52 22.40 -23.38
CA VAL A 313 -12.09 22.34 -23.78
C VAL A 313 -11.20 23.03 -22.75
N LYS A 314 -11.53 24.25 -22.33
CA LYS A 314 -10.76 24.97 -21.30
C LYS A 314 -10.74 24.24 -19.97
N LYS A 315 -11.86 23.64 -19.57
CA LYS A 315 -11.94 22.85 -18.33
C LYS A 315 -11.01 21.62 -18.39
N LEU A 316 -11.02 20.88 -19.50
CA LEU A 316 -10.15 19.70 -19.68
C LEU A 316 -8.67 20.08 -19.69
N LEU A 317 -8.30 21.18 -20.36
CA LEU A 317 -6.93 21.70 -20.38
C LEU A 317 -6.47 22.11 -18.97
N ALA A 318 -7.29 22.87 -18.24
CA ALA A 318 -6.98 23.26 -16.87
C ALA A 318 -6.79 22.05 -15.93
N GLN A 319 -7.57 20.98 -16.12
CA GLN A 319 -7.38 19.73 -15.39
C GLN A 319 -6.03 19.07 -15.70
N GLN A 320 -5.51 19.18 -16.93
CA GLN A 320 -4.19 18.65 -17.26
C GLN A 320 -3.07 19.52 -16.70
N GLU A 321 -3.23 20.84 -16.77
CA GLU A 321 -2.28 21.78 -16.17
C GLU A 321 -2.10 21.46 -14.68
N GLU A 322 -3.20 21.27 -13.94
CA GLU A 322 -3.12 20.91 -12.52
C GLU A 322 -2.52 19.51 -12.30
N TYR A 323 -2.86 18.53 -13.13
CA TYR A 323 -2.33 17.18 -13.02
C TYR A 323 -0.81 17.13 -13.25
N ILE A 324 -0.31 17.86 -14.25
CA ILE A 324 1.12 18.01 -14.56
C ILE A 324 1.81 18.82 -13.47
N ASN A 325 1.21 19.92 -13.02
CA ASN A 325 1.74 20.75 -11.94
C ASN A 325 1.93 19.95 -10.64
N THR A 326 0.93 19.17 -10.24
CA THR A 326 1.04 18.25 -9.09
C THR A 326 2.14 17.20 -9.34
N THR A 327 2.19 16.61 -10.53
CA THR A 327 3.26 15.64 -10.88
C THR A 327 4.66 16.23 -10.69
N ASN A 328 4.87 17.46 -11.14
CA ASN A 328 6.13 18.19 -11.01
C ASN A 328 6.46 18.52 -9.54
N ARG A 329 5.48 19.00 -8.77
CA ARG A 329 5.66 19.36 -7.34
C ARG A 329 6.04 18.16 -6.47
N GLU A 330 5.55 16.97 -6.80
CA GLU A 330 5.85 15.75 -6.06
C GLU A 330 7.27 15.21 -6.31
N ILE A 331 7.98 15.71 -7.33
CA ILE A 331 9.38 15.40 -7.62
C ILE A 331 10.22 16.54 -7.05
N VAL A 332 11.12 16.21 -6.12
CA VAL A 332 12.02 17.19 -5.51
C VAL A 332 13.46 16.90 -5.85
N GLU A 333 14.21 17.95 -6.12
CA GLU A 333 15.65 17.92 -6.31
C GLU A 333 16.31 17.90 -4.91
N ASP A 334 16.40 16.74 -4.27
CA ASP A 334 17.13 16.60 -3.00
C ASP A 334 18.15 15.44 -3.03
N LEU A 335 19.31 15.71 -2.40
CA LEU A 335 20.49 14.86 -2.21
C LEU A 335 20.12 13.54 -1.52
N GLU A 336 20.54 12.42 -2.12
CA GLU A 336 20.61 11.04 -1.61
C GLU A 336 19.53 10.58 -0.58
N PRO A 337 18.76 9.51 -0.85
CA PRO A 337 17.88 8.95 0.16
C PRO A 337 18.66 8.62 1.44
N LEU A 338 18.08 8.92 2.61
CA LEU A 338 18.59 8.46 3.92
C LEU A 338 18.50 6.93 3.95
N ARG A 339 19.49 6.24 3.37
CA ARG A 339 19.55 4.77 3.29
C ARG A 339 19.88 4.14 4.63
N ALA A 340 20.28 4.92 5.63
CA ALA A 340 20.59 4.41 6.95
C ALA A 340 20.09 5.36 8.03
N TRP A 341 19.38 4.80 9.00
CA TRP A 341 19.21 5.44 10.30
C TRP A 341 20.55 5.40 11.02
N GLU A 342 21.24 6.55 11.12
CA GLU A 342 22.29 6.75 12.10
C GLU A 342 21.61 7.10 13.42
N GLY A 343 21.52 6.14 14.32
CA GLY A 343 20.80 6.33 15.57
C GLY A 343 21.29 7.51 16.38
N ASN A 344 20.35 8.37 16.79
CA ASN A 344 20.45 9.17 18.01
C ASN A 344 19.06 9.34 18.63
#